data_AF-A0A6I6SF67-F1
#
_entry.id   AF-A0A6I6SF67-F1
#
_cell.length_a   1.000
_cell.length_b   1.000
_cell.length_c   1.000
_cell.angle_alpha   90.00
_cell.angle_beta   90.00
_cell.angle_gamma   90.00
#
_symmetry.space_group_name_H-M   'P 1'
#
loop_
_entity.id
_entity.type
_entity.pdbx_description
1 polymer ?
#
loop_
_entity_poly.entity_id
_entity_poly.type
_entity_poly.pdbx_seq_one_letter_code
_entity_poly.pdbx_strand_id
1 'polypeptide(L)'
;MPERPTTNARLALVLDELLTLAEAHERAEVARYRRLAFSFLPFDTAVSRLMASLGIQCEMRVEELRRLSRQLGLSEPHAIQPSQATVPPPFFINTPFLAFETLTQAVNDAETSLRFYKHLREASTVPALYPALTSVIKQKQAEQAVLEGFLASRDEFAQMEQRA
;
A
#
# COMPACT_ATOMS: atom_id res chain seq x y z
N MET A 1 -18.21 -17.80 -39.02
CA MET A 1 -18.29 -16.74 -38.01
C MET A 1 -16.86 -16.39 -37.60
N PRO A 2 -16.32 -15.20 -37.89
CA PRO A 2 -15.01 -14.82 -37.40
C PRO A 2 -15.14 -14.18 -36.02
N GLU A 3 -14.54 -14.82 -35.01
CA GLU A 3 -14.32 -14.28 -33.67
C GLU A 3 -13.51 -12.99 -33.77
N ARG A 4 -14.09 -11.85 -33.37
CA ARG A 4 -13.36 -10.59 -33.26
C ARG A 4 -12.43 -10.69 -32.04
N PRO A 5 -11.12 -10.42 -32.17
CA PRO A 5 -10.28 -10.30 -30.99
C PRO A 5 -10.78 -9.10 -30.18
N THR A 6 -11.22 -9.35 -28.95
CA THR A 6 -11.43 -8.32 -27.94
C THR A 6 -10.07 -7.66 -27.67
N THR A 7 -9.74 -6.64 -28.47
CA THR A 7 -8.67 -5.71 -28.15
C THR A 7 -9.10 -4.96 -26.91
N ASN A 8 -8.64 -5.43 -25.74
CA ASN A 8 -8.74 -4.68 -24.50
C ASN A 8 -8.06 -3.33 -24.74
N ALA A 9 -8.86 -2.29 -24.97
CA ALA A 9 -8.38 -0.93 -25.11
C ALA A 9 -7.63 -0.60 -23.81
N ARG A 10 -6.31 -0.49 -23.90
CA ARG A 10 -5.47 -0.09 -22.77
C ARG A 10 -5.63 1.42 -22.60
N LEU A 11 -6.13 1.83 -21.45
CA LEU A 11 -6.08 3.21 -21.03
C LEU A 11 -4.62 3.57 -20.79
N ALA A 12 -4.02 4.27 -21.75
CA ALA A 12 -2.76 4.96 -21.55
C ALA A 12 -3.08 6.24 -20.77
N LEU A 13 -2.79 6.24 -19.47
CA LEU A 13 -2.93 7.44 -18.65
C LEU A 13 -1.84 8.44 -18.99
N VAL A 14 -2.19 9.73 -18.96
CA VAL A 14 -1.21 10.80 -19.16
C VAL A 14 -0.30 10.84 -17.93
N LEU A 15 0.95 11.28 -18.12
CA LEU A 15 2.00 11.32 -17.09
C LEU A 15 1.54 11.90 -15.74
N ASP A 16 0.79 13.00 -15.78
CA ASP A 16 0.27 13.70 -14.61
C ASP A 16 -0.79 12.88 -13.84
N GLU A 17 -1.67 12.20 -14.58
CA GLU A 17 -2.69 11.32 -14.01
C GLU A 17 -2.06 10.10 -13.32
N LEU A 18 -1.00 9.53 -13.92
CA LEU A 18 -0.26 8.41 -13.33
C LEU A 18 0.38 8.78 -11.99
N LEU A 19 1.06 9.93 -11.94
CA LEU A 19 1.73 10.40 -10.73
C LEU A 19 0.71 10.81 -9.66
N THR A 20 -0.37 11.47 -10.05
CA THR A 20 -1.48 11.82 -9.15
C THR A 20 -2.11 10.56 -8.54
N LEU A 21 -2.35 9.53 -9.35
CA LEU A 21 -2.92 8.27 -8.88
C LEU A 21 -1.97 7.52 -7.93
N ALA A 22 -0.67 7.48 -8.26
CA ALA A 22 0.35 6.89 -7.39
C ALA A 22 0.44 7.62 -6.04
N GLU A 23 0.46 8.95 -6.05
CA GLU A 23 0.56 9.74 -4.83
C GLU A 23 -0.70 9.60 -3.97
N ALA A 24 -1.89 9.63 -4.57
CA ALA A 24 -3.15 9.42 -3.85
C ALA A 24 -3.18 8.04 -3.20
N HIS A 25 -2.72 7.00 -3.91
CA HIS A 25 -2.61 5.64 -3.39
C HIS A 25 -1.67 5.58 -2.19
N GLU A 26 -0.45 6.13 -2.29
CA GLU A 26 0.49 6.13 -1.16
C GLU A 26 -0.02 6.93 0.04
N ARG A 27 -0.71 8.07 -0.17
CA ARG A 27 -1.33 8.81 0.94
C ARG A 27 -2.40 7.97 1.66
N ALA A 28 -3.21 7.22 0.93
CA ALA A 28 -4.19 6.31 1.52
C ALA A 28 -3.49 5.20 2.33
N GLU A 29 -2.39 4.67 1.83
CA GLU A 29 -1.56 3.67 2.51
C GLU A 29 -0.92 4.23 3.80
N VAL A 30 -0.38 5.46 3.77
CA VAL A 30 0.11 6.16 4.97
C VAL A 30 -0.99 6.22 6.04
N ALA A 31 -2.20 6.66 5.67
CA ALA A 31 -3.31 6.75 6.59
C ALA A 31 -3.70 5.38 7.16
N ARG A 32 -3.71 4.34 6.32
CA ARG A 32 -4.00 2.95 6.72
C ARG A 32 -2.98 2.43 7.72
N TYR A 33 -1.69 2.51 7.40
CA TYR A 33 -0.61 2.03 8.27
C TYR A 33 -0.53 2.78 9.59
N ARG A 34 -0.75 4.11 9.58
CA ARG A 34 -0.83 4.89 10.82
C ARG A 34 -2.00 4.43 11.70
N ARG A 35 -3.19 4.21 11.12
CA ARG A 35 -4.33 3.67 11.87
C ARG A 35 -4.02 2.30 12.45
N LEU A 36 -3.42 1.39 11.67
CA LEU A 36 -3.03 0.07 12.15
C LEU A 36 -1.99 0.16 13.28
N ALA A 37 -0.99 1.03 13.16
CA ALA A 37 0.01 1.24 14.20
C ALA A 37 -0.65 1.64 15.54
N PHE A 38 -1.60 2.58 15.51
CA PHE A 38 -2.36 2.97 16.70
C PHE A 38 -3.28 1.83 17.21
N SER A 39 -3.89 1.08 16.29
CA SER A 39 -4.80 -0.04 16.64
C SER A 39 -4.08 -1.16 17.39
N PHE A 40 -2.83 -1.46 17.02
CA PHE A 40 -1.98 -2.48 17.64
C PHE A 40 -1.25 -2.00 18.89
N LEU A 41 -1.12 -0.68 19.12
CA LEU A 41 -0.35 -0.12 20.23
C LEU A 41 -0.70 -0.72 21.61
N PRO A 42 -1.98 -0.93 21.99
CA PRO A 42 -2.32 -1.52 23.29
C PRO A 42 -2.17 -3.05 23.35
N PHE A 43 -1.95 -3.72 22.23
CA PHE A 43 -1.97 -5.19 22.13
C PHE A 43 -0.60 -5.79 21.82
N ASP A 44 0.06 -5.32 20.75
CA ASP A 44 1.39 -5.76 20.36
C ASP A 44 2.21 -4.56 19.83
N THR A 45 3.16 -4.12 20.64
CA THR A 45 4.04 -2.99 20.30
C THR A 45 5.01 -3.31 19.16
N ALA A 46 5.37 -4.56 18.93
CA ALA A 46 6.22 -4.96 17.80
C ALA A 46 5.45 -4.81 16.49
N VAL A 47 4.20 -5.28 16.42
CA VAL A 47 3.34 -5.09 15.25
C VAL A 47 3.03 -3.59 15.05
N SER A 48 2.75 -2.85 16.13
CA SER A 48 2.57 -1.40 16.06
C SER A 48 3.78 -0.70 15.43
N ARG A 49 5.00 -1.03 15.85
CA ARG A 49 6.25 -0.48 15.29
C ARG A 49 6.47 -0.88 13.83
N LEU A 50 6.11 -2.12 13.46
CA LEU A 50 6.16 -2.57 12.07
C LEU A 50 5.23 -1.71 11.19
N MET A 51 3.96 -1.55 11.59
CA MET A 51 3.00 -0.73 10.86
C MET A 51 3.44 0.73 10.75
N ALA A 52 3.98 1.30 11.83
CA ALA A 52 4.55 2.66 11.80
C ALA A 52 5.70 2.77 10.80
N SER A 53 6.61 1.80 10.78
CA SER A 53 7.74 1.75 9.84
C SER A 53 7.27 1.66 8.39
N LEU A 54 6.25 0.83 8.10
CA LEU A 54 5.65 0.74 6.76
C LEU A 54 4.97 2.05 6.35
N GLY A 55 4.30 2.72 7.29
CA GLY A 55 3.74 4.06 7.06
C GLY A 55 4.80 5.09 6.66
N ILE A 56 5.95 5.11 7.34
CA ILE A 56 7.09 5.97 7.00
C ILE A 56 7.62 5.66 5.60
N GLN A 57 7.73 4.38 5.23
CA GLN A 57 8.13 4.00 3.86
C GLN A 57 7.16 4.52 2.80
N CYS A 58 5.85 4.52 3.08
CA CYS A 58 4.86 5.13 2.20
C CYS A 58 5.07 6.65 2.08
N GLU A 59 5.36 7.35 3.18
CA GLU A 59 5.67 8.79 3.16
C GLU A 59 6.91 9.11 2.31
N MET A 60 7.95 8.29 2.42
CA MET A 60 9.14 8.42 1.58
C MET A 60 8.82 8.24 0.09
N ARG A 61 7.93 7.30 -0.25
CA ARG A 61 7.46 7.12 -1.63
C ARG A 61 6.65 8.31 -2.13
N VAL A 62 5.78 8.89 -1.30
CA VAL A 62 5.05 10.13 -1.62
C VAL A 62 6.02 11.25 -2.00
N GLU A 63 7.06 11.47 -1.19
CA GLU A 63 8.01 12.56 -1.46
C GLU A 63 8.84 12.30 -2.73
N GLU A 64 9.22 11.06 -2.99
CA GLU A 64 9.92 10.71 -4.25
C GLU A 64 9.02 10.92 -5.47
N LEU A 65 7.74 10.55 -5.40
CA LEU A 65 6.76 10.81 -6.47
C LEU A 65 6.61 12.31 -6.74
N ARG A 66 6.52 13.14 -5.69
CA ARG A 66 6.49 14.61 -5.84
C ARG A 66 7.77 15.15 -6.45
N ARG A 67 8.92 14.65 -6.02
CA ARG A 67 10.22 15.03 -6.59
C ARG A 67 10.28 14.72 -8.08
N LEU A 68 9.81 13.55 -8.51
CA LEU A 68 9.72 13.18 -9.92
C LEU A 68 8.76 14.09 -10.68
N SER A 69 7.59 14.40 -10.11
CA SER A 69 6.64 15.35 -10.70
C SER A 69 7.29 16.71 -10.96
N ARG A 70 8.01 17.26 -9.97
CA ARG A 70 8.74 18.52 -10.09
C ARG A 70 9.84 18.47 -11.14
N GLN A 71 10.61 17.38 -11.21
CA GLN A 71 11.67 17.20 -12.21
C GLN A 71 11.13 17.14 -13.64
N LEU A 72 9.91 16.65 -13.81
CA LEU A 72 9.23 16.55 -15.10
C LEU A 72 8.46 17.84 -15.46
N GLY A 73 8.55 18.89 -14.63
CA GLY A 73 7.90 20.18 -14.87
C GLY A 73 6.38 20.14 -14.75
N LEU A 74 5.83 19.12 -14.10
CA LEU A 74 4.40 19.03 -13.84
C LEU A 74 4.04 19.93 -12.65
N SER A 75 2.87 20.58 -12.72
CA SER A 75 2.34 21.31 -11.57
C SER A 75 2.16 20.34 -10.40
N GLU A 76 2.49 20.76 -9.17
CA GLU A 76 2.20 19.89 -8.03
C GLU A 76 0.69 19.56 -8.05
N PRO A 77 0.32 18.28 -7.93
CA PRO A 77 -1.08 17.90 -7.89
C PRO A 77 -1.73 18.73 -6.78
N HIS A 78 -2.78 19.48 -7.15
CA HIS A 78 -3.51 20.30 -6.20
C HIS A 78 -3.78 19.42 -4.99
N ALA A 79 -3.31 19.84 -3.82
CA ALA A 79 -3.50 19.09 -2.59
C ALA A 79 -4.97 18.70 -2.55
N ILE A 80 -5.26 17.42 -2.82
CA ILE A 80 -6.60 16.89 -2.73
C ILE A 80 -6.90 17.11 -1.26
N GLN A 81 -7.68 18.16 -0.97
CA GLN A 81 -8.08 18.46 0.39
C GLN A 81 -8.61 17.14 0.92
N PRO A 82 -8.16 16.68 2.09
CA PRO A 82 -8.72 15.46 2.65
C PRO A 82 -10.22 15.69 2.64
N SER A 83 -10.91 14.95 1.77
CA SER A 83 -12.36 14.84 1.82
C SER A 83 -12.65 14.61 3.29
N GLN A 84 -13.63 15.33 3.84
CA GLN A 84 -14.10 15.15 5.21
C GLN A 84 -14.73 13.75 5.32
N ALA A 85 -13.92 12.71 5.12
CA ALA A 85 -14.23 11.34 5.39
C ALA A 85 -14.34 11.31 6.91
N THR A 86 -15.57 11.10 7.35
CA THR A 86 -15.94 10.81 8.73
C THR A 86 -14.82 9.99 9.34
N VAL A 87 -14.08 10.57 10.29
CA VAL A 87 -12.98 9.86 10.95
C VAL A 87 -13.63 8.64 11.60
N PRO A 88 -13.37 7.41 11.12
CA PRO A 88 -13.98 6.24 11.72
C PRO A 88 -13.53 6.20 13.18
N PRO A 89 -14.40 5.73 14.09
CA PRO A 89 -14.06 5.67 15.51
C PRO A 89 -12.75 4.90 15.71
N PRO A 90 -11.95 5.28 16.73
CA PRO A 90 -10.69 4.59 17.00
C PRO A 90 -10.98 3.10 17.23
N PHE A 91 -10.35 2.27 16.39
CA PHE A 91 -10.43 0.82 16.46
C PHE A 91 -9.17 0.33 17.19
N PHE A 92 -9.35 -0.41 18.29
CA PHE A 92 -8.25 -0.99 19.04
C PHE A 92 -8.36 -2.50 19.05
N ILE A 93 -7.20 -3.14 18.90
CA ILE A 93 -7.11 -4.59 18.97
C ILE A 93 -7.01 -4.99 20.44
N ASN A 94 -7.88 -5.92 20.84
CA ASN A 94 -8.00 -6.36 22.23
C ASN A 94 -8.05 -7.89 22.36
N THR A 95 -8.06 -8.62 21.25
CA THR A 95 -8.05 -10.09 21.23
C THR A 95 -7.06 -10.62 20.20
N PRO A 96 -6.46 -11.81 20.44
CA PRO A 96 -5.58 -12.46 19.46
C PRO A 96 -6.27 -12.75 18.12
N PHE A 97 -7.56 -13.13 18.14
CA PHE A 97 -8.34 -13.37 16.93
C PHE A 97 -8.45 -12.11 16.07
N LEU A 98 -8.82 -10.97 16.66
CA LEU A 98 -8.91 -9.69 15.94
C LEU A 98 -7.54 -9.22 15.44
N ALA A 99 -6.47 -9.51 16.21
CA ALA A 99 -5.10 -9.23 15.80
C ALA A 99 -4.70 -10.02 14.55
N PHE A 100 -5.05 -11.30 14.52
CA PHE A 100 -4.81 -12.18 13.37
C PHE A 100 -5.60 -11.71 12.15
N GLU A 101 -6.91 -11.52 12.26
CA GLU A 101 -7.75 -11.06 11.15
C GLU A 101 -7.26 -9.71 10.59
N THR A 102 -6.89 -8.78 11.47
CA THR A 102 -6.39 -7.46 11.05
C THR A 102 -5.05 -7.58 10.32
N LEU A 103 -4.15 -8.47 10.75
CA LEU A 103 -2.89 -8.74 10.05
C LEU A 103 -3.13 -9.42 8.70
N THR A 104 -4.02 -10.40 8.62
CA THR A 104 -4.42 -11.04 7.36
C THR A 104 -4.97 -10.00 6.39
N GLN A 105 -5.83 -9.09 6.85
CA GLN A 105 -6.33 -8.01 6.01
C GLN A 105 -5.19 -7.08 5.56
N ALA A 106 -4.24 -6.75 6.45
CA ALA A 106 -3.10 -5.92 6.09
C ALA A 106 -2.20 -6.57 5.01
N VAL A 107 -2.04 -7.90 5.01
CA VAL A 107 -1.37 -8.66 3.94
C VAL A 107 -2.13 -8.56 2.63
N ASN A 108 -3.45 -8.78 2.64
CA ASN A 108 -4.29 -8.67 1.44
C ASN A 108 -4.28 -7.26 0.84
N ASP A 109 -4.27 -6.23 1.69
CA ASP A 109 -4.17 -4.83 1.27
C ASP A 109 -2.80 -4.55 0.63
N ALA A 110 -1.71 -5.08 1.21
CA ALA A 110 -0.36 -4.94 0.65
C ALA A 110 -0.24 -5.64 -0.71
N GLU A 111 -0.83 -6.82 -0.87
CA GLU A 111 -0.88 -7.52 -2.16
C GLU A 111 -1.68 -6.71 -3.19
N THR A 112 -2.82 -6.14 -2.78
CA THR A 112 -3.63 -5.26 -3.64
C THR A 112 -2.85 -4.00 -4.05
N SER A 113 -2.11 -3.40 -3.13
CA SER A 113 -1.21 -2.28 -3.42
C SER A 113 -0.08 -2.68 -4.39
N LEU A 114 0.48 -3.88 -4.28
CA LEU A 114 1.49 -4.37 -5.21
C LEU A 114 0.89 -4.57 -6.61
N ARG A 115 -0.31 -5.16 -6.70
CA ARG A 115 -1.03 -5.32 -7.98
C ARG A 115 -1.33 -3.96 -8.62
N PHE A 116 -1.76 -2.97 -7.83
CA PHE A 116 -1.95 -1.59 -8.27
C PHE A 116 -0.69 -1.05 -8.98
N TYR A 117 0.49 -1.15 -8.36
CA TYR A 117 1.72 -0.63 -8.99
C TYR A 117 2.18 -1.41 -10.22
N LYS A 118 1.97 -2.72 -10.24
CA LYS A 118 2.24 -3.53 -11.45
C LYS A 118 1.37 -3.04 -12.61
N HIS A 119 0.07 -2.84 -12.37
CA HIS A 119 -0.85 -2.31 -13.37
C HIS A 119 -0.53 -0.86 -13.76
N LEU A 120 -0.16 -0.02 -12.80
CA LEU A 120 0.24 1.36 -13.07
C LEU A 120 1.46 1.43 -13.99
N ARG A 121 2.45 0.56 -13.77
CA ARG A 121 3.63 0.41 -14.66
C ARG A 121 3.23 -0.10 -16.04
N GLU A 122 2.33 -1.07 -16.12
CA GLU A 122 1.84 -1.61 -17.40
C GLU A 122 1.01 -0.61 -18.21
N ALA A 123 0.26 0.27 -17.54
CA ALA A 123 -0.53 1.33 -18.14
C ALA A 123 0.32 2.56 -18.52
N SER A 124 1.51 2.71 -17.92
CA SER A 124 2.42 3.81 -18.24
C SER A 124 3.02 3.63 -19.62
N THR A 125 2.82 4.62 -20.49
CA THR A 125 3.51 4.74 -21.78
C THR A 125 4.76 5.62 -21.70
N VAL A 126 5.19 5.99 -20.49
CA VAL A 126 6.29 6.94 -20.26
C VAL A 126 7.52 6.19 -19.72
N PRO A 127 8.54 5.91 -20.57
CA PRO A 127 9.71 5.14 -20.16
C PRO A 127 10.51 5.78 -19.01
N ALA A 128 10.47 7.11 -18.90
CA ALA A 128 11.14 7.85 -17.84
C ALA A 128 10.64 7.47 -16.43
N LEU A 129 9.41 6.96 -16.29
CA LEU A 129 8.86 6.51 -15.01
C LEU A 129 9.17 5.04 -14.69
N TYR A 130 9.62 4.25 -15.65
CA TYR A 130 9.82 2.81 -15.45
C TYR A 130 10.81 2.49 -14.32
N PRO A 131 11.95 3.18 -14.18
CA PRO A 131 12.86 2.94 -13.06
C PRO A 131 12.20 3.21 -11.70
N ALA A 132 11.47 4.33 -11.58
CA ALA A 132 10.80 4.72 -10.35
C ALA A 132 9.70 3.71 -9.97
N LEU A 133 8.80 3.38 -10.91
CA LEU A 133 7.73 2.41 -10.67
C LEU A 133 8.27 1.02 -10.38
N THR A 134 9.36 0.61 -11.04
CA THR A 134 10.01 -0.68 -10.76
C THR A 134 10.62 -0.72 -9.36
N SER A 135 11.21 0.40 -8.91
CA SER A 135 11.71 0.53 -7.54
C SER A 135 10.58 0.40 -6.52
N VAL A 136 9.47 1.10 -6.74
CA VAL A 136 8.29 1.01 -5.86
C VAL A 136 7.71 -0.40 -5.82
N ILE A 137 7.61 -1.08 -6.97
CA ILE A 137 7.17 -2.49 -7.02
C ILE A 137 8.05 -3.38 -6.15
N LYS A 138 9.39 -3.23 -6.21
CA LYS A 138 10.32 -4.00 -5.37
C LYS A 138 10.11 -3.71 -3.89
N GLN A 139 9.89 -2.45 -3.52
CA GLN A 139 9.60 -2.07 -2.14
C GLN A 139 8.27 -2.66 -1.66
N LYS A 140 7.22 -2.62 -2.48
CA LYS A 140 5.91 -3.22 -2.16
C LYS A 140 5.97 -4.75 -2.06
N GLN A 141 6.83 -5.42 -2.84
CA GLN A 141 7.11 -6.85 -2.67
C GLN A 141 7.77 -7.14 -1.31
N ALA A 142 8.74 -6.32 -0.90
CA ALA A 142 9.39 -6.47 0.40
C ALA A 142 8.40 -6.23 1.56
N GLU A 143 7.55 -5.20 1.45
CA GLU A 143 6.46 -4.90 2.39
C GLU A 143 5.52 -6.10 2.56
N GLN A 144 5.06 -6.68 1.45
CA GLN A 144 4.22 -7.88 1.47
C GLN A 144 4.94 -9.06 2.15
N ALA A 145 6.17 -9.36 1.75
CA ALA A 145 6.93 -10.49 2.30
C ALA A 145 7.18 -10.36 3.82
N VAL A 146 7.43 -9.14 4.30
CA VAL A 146 7.58 -8.89 5.74
C VAL A 146 6.26 -9.14 6.46
N LEU A 147 5.13 -8.66 5.94
CA LEU A 147 3.82 -8.88 6.56
C LEU A 147 3.43 -10.38 6.57
N GLU A 148 3.68 -11.09 5.48
CA GLU A 148 3.46 -12.54 5.38
C GLU A 148 4.31 -13.31 6.40
N GLY A 149 5.60 -12.97 6.54
CA GLY A 149 6.48 -13.58 7.54
C GLY A 149 6.01 -13.33 8.98
N PHE A 150 5.53 -12.11 9.27
CA PHE A 150 4.95 -11.79 10.57
C PHE A 150 3.65 -12.55 10.85
N LEU A 151 2.81 -12.75 9.84
CA LEU A 151 1.58 -13.53 9.98
C LEU A 151 1.88 -15.01 10.23
N ALA A 152 2.77 -15.60 9.43
CA ALA A 152 3.15 -17.01 9.53
C ALA A 152 3.76 -17.36 10.90
N SER A 153 4.67 -16.51 11.41
CA SER A 153 5.24 -16.74 12.74
C SER A 153 4.20 -16.79 13.85
N ARG A 154 3.10 -16.01 13.74
CA ARG A 154 2.02 -15.98 14.73
C ARG A 154 1.08 -17.16 14.64
N ASP A 155 0.83 -17.69 13.44
CA ASP A 155 0.09 -18.94 13.27
C ASP A 155 0.80 -20.11 13.95
N GLU A 156 2.12 -20.17 13.86
CA GLU A 156 2.93 -21.19 14.54
C GLU A 156 2.81 -21.09 16.07
N PHE A 157 2.90 -19.88 16.63
CA PHE A 157 2.71 -19.65 18.07
C PHE A 157 1.31 -20.05 18.55
N ALA A 158 0.25 -19.69 17.81
CA ALA A 158 -1.13 -20.05 18.15
C ALA A 158 -1.37 -21.56 18.12
N GLN A 159 -0.74 -22.29 17.19
CA GLN A 159 -0.84 -23.75 17.11
C GLN A 159 -0.03 -24.46 18.20
N MET A 160 1.05 -23.86 18.70
CA MET A 160 1.83 -24.40 19.82
C MET A 160 1.09 -24.27 21.16
N GLU A 161 0.44 -23.13 21.43
CA GLU A 161 -0.35 -22.93 22.66
C GLU A 161 -1.56 -23.86 22.76
N GLN A 162 -2.17 -24.27 21.63
CA GLN A 162 -3.29 -25.21 21.63
C GLN A 162 -2.89 -26.67 21.83
N ARG A 163 -1.58 -26.99 21.77
CA ARG A 163 -1.05 -28.35 21.91
C ARG A 163 -0.41 -28.62 23.28
N ALA A 164 -0.30 -27.61 24.14
CA ALA A 164 0.23 -27.69 25.50
C ALA A 164 -0.90 -27.80 26.52
#